data_AF-A0A559JQ50-F1
#
_entry.id   AF-A0A559JQ50-F1
#
_cell.length_a   1.000
_cell.length_b   1.000
_cell.length_c   1.000
_cell.angle_alpha   90.00
_cell.angle_beta   90.00
_cell.angle_gamma   90.00
#
_symmetry.space_group_name_H-M   'P 1'
#
loop_
_entity.id
_entity.type
_entity.pdbx_description
1 polymer ?
#
loop_
_entity_poly.entity_id
_entity_poly.type
_entity_poly.pdbx_seq_one_letter_code
_entity_poly.pdbx_strand_id
1 'polypeptide(L)'
;MGPFKNDVILLMTDGEELGLLGAIAFMREHPWAKDVGLVLNFESRGNKGPSFMFETSEGNGWLVREFTKAAPQPVAYSIIYNFYKLMPNDTDLTVFREGGLPGLNFAFGMGFDAYHTAIDTPDNLDLSSLQHHGNYMLSLTKHFGQLELSEVRQEDRVYFNIVGWKLITYPESWVFWFMVLGALLFAITVWNGLRRRRISLKGLAGGFLVTLLSLVIVFGIIAIVWEIVRANVTGSYYQSIMKDFDVGKFYFIGLLLLMLIIIWGFIRWCSRYVRAENLWIGSLLLWLLLCVATTLYLPGGSYLFIWPLLISLIGLNVSYSMREGAWSWVSALFATPGIMLFSPIIYLVSIMMTLELAGPLMAVCALACTLIYPLFCRKPIARG
;
A
#
# COMPACT_ATOMS: atom_id res chain seq x y z
N MET A 1 3.68 21.54 -32.15
CA MET A 1 4.33 20.23 -31.92
C MET A 1 4.69 19.68 -33.30
N GLY A 2 5.92 19.19 -33.49
CA GLY A 2 6.26 18.42 -34.70
C GLY A 2 5.52 17.08 -34.71
N PRO A 3 5.61 16.29 -35.81
CA PRO A 3 5.05 14.94 -35.84
C PRO A 3 5.61 14.08 -34.70
N PHE A 4 4.87 13.05 -34.28
CA PHE A 4 5.39 12.06 -33.35
C PHE A 4 6.58 11.31 -33.97
N LYS A 5 7.53 10.90 -33.13
CA LYS A 5 8.64 10.04 -33.54
C LYS A 5 8.20 8.58 -33.64
N ASN A 6 7.22 8.19 -32.85
CA ASN A 6 6.60 6.87 -32.90
C ASN A 6 5.17 6.98 -33.43
N ASP A 7 4.75 5.99 -34.20
CA ASP A 7 3.34 5.83 -34.57
C ASP A 7 2.48 5.53 -33.34
N VAL A 8 1.23 5.98 -33.36
CA VAL A 8 0.25 5.72 -32.30
C VAL A 8 -0.79 4.76 -32.85
N ILE A 9 -0.85 3.56 -32.27
CA ILE A 9 -1.90 2.58 -32.54
C ILE A 9 -2.99 2.74 -31.49
N LEU A 10 -4.19 3.11 -31.93
CA LEU A 10 -5.39 3.02 -31.09
C LEU A 10 -6.01 1.64 -31.30
N LEU A 11 -5.88 0.77 -30.30
CA LEU A 11 -6.46 -0.57 -30.32
C LEU A 11 -7.70 -0.60 -29.43
N MET A 12 -8.85 -0.93 -30.02
CA MET A 12 -10.08 -1.24 -29.30
C MET A 12 -10.28 -2.75 -29.41
N THR A 13 -10.02 -3.46 -28.32
CA THR A 13 -10.18 -4.91 -28.22
C THR A 13 -11.66 -5.28 -28.05
N ASP A 14 -11.99 -6.53 -28.35
CA ASP A 14 -13.30 -7.13 -28.10
C ASP A 14 -13.11 -8.47 -27.37
N GLY A 15 -14.10 -8.88 -26.57
CA GLY A 15 -14.06 -10.15 -25.84
C GLY A 15 -13.03 -10.22 -24.70
N GLU A 16 -12.69 -9.10 -24.06
CA GLU A 16 -11.85 -9.06 -22.85
C GLU A 16 -12.45 -9.94 -21.74
N GLU A 17 -13.73 -9.71 -21.44
CA GLU A 17 -14.53 -10.40 -20.42
C GLU A 17 -14.66 -11.93 -20.63
N LEU A 18 -14.43 -12.39 -21.86
CA LEU A 18 -14.46 -13.81 -22.24
C LEU A 18 -13.07 -14.47 -22.25
N GLY A 19 -12.04 -13.74 -21.80
CA GLY A 19 -10.67 -14.21 -21.75
C GLY A 19 -9.75 -13.53 -22.77
N LEU A 20 -9.79 -12.20 -22.85
CA LEU A 20 -8.81 -11.37 -23.57
C LEU A 20 -8.74 -11.65 -25.08
N LEU A 21 -9.86 -12.08 -25.68
CA LEU A 21 -9.87 -12.67 -27.02
C LEU A 21 -9.32 -11.71 -28.09
N GLY A 22 -9.67 -10.43 -28.00
CA GLY A 22 -9.21 -9.39 -28.92
C GLY A 22 -7.72 -9.11 -28.82
N ALA A 23 -7.17 -9.00 -27.60
CA ALA A 23 -5.74 -8.84 -27.42
C ALA A 23 -4.94 -10.06 -27.90
N ILE A 24 -5.45 -11.28 -27.63
CA ILE A 24 -4.87 -12.53 -28.13
C ILE A 24 -4.85 -12.55 -29.66
N ALA A 25 -5.96 -12.21 -30.31
CA ALA A 25 -6.06 -12.18 -31.76
C ALA A 25 -5.10 -11.14 -32.37
N PHE A 26 -5.04 -9.93 -31.81
CA PHE A 26 -4.13 -8.89 -32.27
C PHE A 26 -2.67 -9.35 -32.21
N MET A 27 -2.22 -9.87 -31.06
CA MET A 27 -0.84 -10.31 -30.88
C MET A 27 -0.45 -11.50 -31.75
N ARG A 28 -1.40 -12.39 -32.08
CA ARG A 28 -1.14 -13.57 -32.90
C ARG A 28 -1.19 -13.32 -34.40
N GLU A 29 -2.12 -12.49 -34.85
CA GLU A 29 -2.54 -12.45 -36.26
C GLU A 29 -2.28 -11.10 -36.92
N HIS A 30 -2.31 -10.00 -36.15
CA HIS A 30 -2.26 -8.66 -36.74
C HIS A 30 -0.81 -8.25 -37.08
N PRO A 31 -0.52 -7.78 -38.30
CA PRO A 31 0.85 -7.43 -38.72
C PRO A 31 1.48 -6.34 -37.84
N TRP A 32 0.70 -5.36 -37.40
CA TRP A 32 1.18 -4.27 -36.52
C TRP A 32 1.64 -4.72 -35.13
N ALA A 33 1.28 -5.93 -34.67
CA ALA A 33 1.73 -6.41 -33.37
C ALA A 33 3.28 -6.45 -33.27
N LYS A 34 3.96 -6.62 -34.40
CA LYS A 34 5.43 -6.63 -34.49
C LYS A 34 6.06 -5.24 -34.35
N ASP A 35 5.28 -4.19 -34.57
CA ASP A 35 5.73 -2.80 -34.54
C ASP A 35 5.47 -2.14 -33.17
N VAL A 36 4.77 -2.84 -32.26
CA VAL A 36 4.46 -2.32 -30.93
C VAL A 36 5.75 -2.25 -30.09
N GLY A 37 6.13 -1.03 -29.70
CA GLY A 37 7.25 -0.80 -28.78
C GLY A 37 6.85 -0.59 -27.31
N LEU A 38 5.59 -0.21 -27.05
CA LEU A 38 5.07 0.10 -25.72
C LEU A 38 3.54 0.03 -25.72
N VAL A 39 2.97 -0.49 -24.63
CA VAL A 39 1.51 -0.55 -24.43
C VAL A 39 1.08 0.33 -23.26
N LEU A 40 0.08 1.18 -23.47
CA LEU A 40 -0.63 1.89 -22.41
C LEU A 40 -2.05 1.33 -22.36
N ASN A 41 -2.37 0.58 -21.32
CA ASN A 41 -3.68 -0.04 -21.13
C ASN A 41 -4.53 0.78 -20.15
N PHE A 42 -5.81 0.96 -20.48
CA PHE A 42 -6.73 1.85 -19.78
C PHE A 42 -8.03 1.12 -19.49
N GLU A 43 -8.29 0.88 -18.21
CA GLU A 43 -9.39 0.07 -17.70
C GLU A 43 -10.23 0.82 -16.66
N SER A 44 -11.36 0.23 -16.30
CA SER A 44 -12.15 0.67 -15.15
C SER A 44 -12.74 -0.53 -14.39
N ARG A 45 -12.43 -0.62 -13.09
CA ARG A 45 -13.05 -1.61 -12.18
C ARG A 45 -14.22 -1.01 -11.39
N GLY A 46 -14.45 0.29 -11.51
CA GLY A 46 -15.59 0.97 -10.92
C GLY A 46 -15.87 2.24 -11.71
N ASN A 47 -16.81 3.07 -11.25
CA ASN A 47 -17.29 4.24 -11.99
C ASN A 47 -16.77 5.60 -11.46
N LYS A 48 -15.91 5.60 -10.44
CA LYS A 48 -15.39 6.84 -9.84
C LYS A 48 -13.99 6.67 -9.22
N GLY A 49 -13.43 7.79 -8.77
CA GLY A 49 -12.14 7.88 -8.09
C GLY A 49 -10.98 8.25 -9.01
N PRO A 50 -9.80 8.50 -8.44
CA PRO A 50 -8.63 8.86 -9.23
C PRO A 50 -8.21 7.70 -10.13
N SER A 51 -7.75 8.01 -11.34
CA SER A 51 -7.01 7.04 -12.14
C SER A 51 -5.62 6.86 -11.54
N PHE A 52 -5.18 5.61 -11.41
CA PHE A 52 -3.88 5.26 -10.90
C PHE A 52 -3.24 4.13 -11.71
N MET A 53 -1.91 4.10 -11.72
CA MET A 53 -1.15 3.01 -12.31
C MET A 53 -1.11 1.84 -11.32
N PHE A 54 -1.80 0.75 -11.64
CA PHE A 54 -1.88 -0.42 -10.78
C PHE A 54 -0.93 -1.55 -11.19
N GLU A 55 -0.48 -1.54 -12.45
CA GLU A 55 0.39 -2.57 -13.00
C GLU A 55 1.36 -1.99 -14.04
N THR A 56 2.52 -2.65 -14.20
CA THR A 56 3.54 -2.36 -15.21
C THR A 56 4.22 -3.66 -15.67
N SER A 57 5.04 -3.63 -16.72
CA SER A 57 5.94 -4.74 -17.06
C SER A 57 7.13 -4.85 -16.08
N GLU A 58 7.87 -5.96 -16.12
CA GLU A 58 9.18 -6.05 -15.46
C GLU A 58 10.21 -5.16 -16.13
N GLY A 59 11.27 -4.82 -15.40
CA GLY A 59 12.25 -3.85 -15.87
C GLY A 59 11.64 -2.45 -16.03
N ASN A 60 10.74 -2.06 -15.12
CA ASN A 60 9.91 -0.86 -15.21
C ASN A 60 10.66 0.46 -14.97
N GLY A 61 11.97 0.43 -14.72
CA GLY A 61 12.66 1.60 -14.22
C GLY A 61 12.61 2.81 -15.14
N TRP A 62 12.64 2.60 -16.46
CA TRP A 62 12.45 3.67 -17.43
C TRP A 62 10.99 4.13 -17.48
N LEU A 63 10.04 3.19 -17.57
CA LEU A 63 8.60 3.46 -17.63
C LEU A 63 8.13 4.31 -16.45
N VAL A 64 8.49 3.93 -15.22
CA VAL A 64 8.08 4.64 -14.01
C VAL A 64 8.64 6.06 -13.98
N ARG A 65 9.87 6.27 -14.44
CA ARG A 65 10.46 7.61 -14.50
C ARG A 65 9.76 8.49 -15.54
N GLU A 66 9.48 7.95 -16.72
CA GLU A 66 8.79 8.69 -17.77
C GLU A 66 7.32 8.95 -17.41
N PHE A 67 6.64 7.99 -16.78
CA PHE A 67 5.31 8.20 -16.19
C PHE A 67 5.33 9.33 -15.16
N THR A 68 6.30 9.35 -14.24
CA THR A 68 6.43 10.39 -13.22
C THR A 68 6.63 11.79 -13.82
N LYS A 69 7.33 11.88 -14.96
CA LYS A 69 7.58 13.15 -15.67
C LYS A 69 6.35 13.65 -16.42
N ALA A 70 5.58 12.75 -17.00
CA ALA A 70 4.55 13.08 -17.98
C ALA A 70 3.12 13.06 -17.43
N ALA A 71 2.82 12.23 -16.45
CA ALA A 71 1.47 12.09 -15.94
C ALA A 71 1.07 13.31 -15.09
N PRO A 72 -0.05 13.98 -15.41
CA PRO A 72 -0.56 15.06 -14.58
C PRO A 72 -1.15 14.49 -13.30
N GLN A 73 -0.57 14.81 -12.15
CA GLN A 73 -0.99 14.24 -10.86
C GLN A 73 -0.82 12.70 -10.80
N PRO A 74 0.42 12.18 -10.82
CA PRO A 74 0.69 10.74 -10.87
C PRO A 74 0.25 10.04 -9.58
N VAL A 75 -0.53 8.97 -9.70
CA VAL A 75 -0.92 8.09 -8.60
C VAL A 75 -0.45 6.68 -8.90
N ALA A 76 0.44 6.14 -8.06
CA ALA A 76 0.97 4.79 -8.23
C ALA A 76 1.62 4.27 -6.94
N TYR A 77 1.52 2.96 -6.71
CA TYR A 77 2.15 2.29 -5.56
C TYR A 77 2.73 0.94 -6.00
N SER A 78 4.04 0.75 -5.85
CA SER A 78 4.73 -0.48 -6.29
C SER A 78 4.28 -1.72 -5.53
N ILE A 79 3.72 -1.56 -4.33
CA ILE A 79 3.11 -2.68 -3.58
C ILE A 79 1.85 -3.21 -4.27
N ILE A 80 1.06 -2.34 -4.90
CA ILE A 80 -0.16 -2.75 -5.61
C ILE A 80 0.21 -3.61 -6.80
N TYR A 81 1.26 -3.22 -7.53
CA TYR A 81 1.80 -4.05 -8.62
C TYR A 81 2.26 -5.42 -8.13
N ASN A 82 2.98 -5.51 -7.01
CA ASN A 82 3.40 -6.80 -6.49
C ASN A 82 2.23 -7.68 -6.03
N PHE A 83 1.19 -7.11 -5.43
CA PHE A 83 -0.02 -7.87 -5.10
C PHE A 83 -0.80 -8.30 -6.33
N TYR A 84 -0.93 -7.42 -7.34
CA TYR A 84 -1.65 -7.72 -8.57
C TYR A 84 -1.03 -8.91 -9.32
N LYS A 85 0.32 -9.00 -9.38
CA LYS A 85 1.04 -10.17 -9.93
C LYS A 85 0.67 -11.52 -9.29
N LEU A 86 0.17 -11.51 -8.05
CA LEU A 86 -0.18 -12.71 -7.31
C LEU A 86 -1.67 -13.05 -7.38
N MET A 87 -2.49 -12.17 -7.97
CA MET A 87 -3.92 -12.39 -8.12
C MET A 87 -4.22 -13.06 -9.47
N PRO A 88 -5.28 -13.89 -9.56
CA PRO A 88 -5.72 -14.47 -10.82
C PRO A 88 -6.54 -13.47 -11.66
N ASN A 89 -6.15 -12.19 -11.64
CA ASN A 89 -6.80 -11.14 -12.38
C ASN A 89 -5.96 -10.82 -13.60
N ASP A 90 -6.61 -10.60 -14.72
CA ASP A 90 -5.98 -10.19 -15.96
C ASP A 90 -6.67 -8.97 -16.55
N THR A 91 -5.98 -8.36 -17.50
CA THR A 91 -6.51 -7.36 -18.43
C THR A 91 -5.84 -7.62 -19.77
N ASP A 92 -6.20 -6.89 -20.81
CA ASP A 92 -5.53 -6.99 -22.10
C ASP A 92 -4.00 -6.82 -21.99
N LEU A 93 -3.51 -6.02 -21.02
CA LEU A 93 -2.07 -5.86 -20.77
C LEU A 93 -1.35 -7.19 -20.46
N THR A 94 -2.03 -8.17 -19.86
CA THR A 94 -1.46 -9.50 -19.60
C THR A 94 -0.92 -10.11 -20.89
N VAL A 95 -1.71 -10.10 -21.97
CA VAL A 95 -1.34 -10.70 -23.27
C VAL A 95 -0.10 -10.03 -23.86
N PHE A 96 -0.04 -8.70 -23.82
CA PHE A 96 1.10 -7.93 -24.33
C PHE A 96 2.37 -8.17 -23.51
N ARG A 97 2.25 -8.19 -22.17
CA ARG A 97 3.37 -8.45 -21.26
C ARG A 97 3.92 -9.85 -21.44
N GLU A 98 3.06 -10.86 -21.55
CA GLU A 98 3.47 -12.25 -21.82
C GLU A 98 4.12 -12.38 -23.21
N GLY A 99 3.69 -11.57 -24.18
CA GLY A 99 4.37 -11.36 -25.46
C GLY A 99 5.71 -10.60 -25.36
N GLY A 100 6.13 -10.19 -24.17
CA GLY A 100 7.40 -9.50 -23.93
C GLY A 100 7.33 -7.98 -24.13
N LEU A 101 6.15 -7.38 -24.31
CA LEU A 101 6.04 -5.94 -24.50
C LEU A 101 6.08 -5.20 -23.16
N PRO A 102 6.79 -4.06 -23.09
CA PRO A 102 6.70 -3.17 -21.94
C PRO A 102 5.33 -2.49 -21.92
N GLY A 103 4.84 -2.15 -20.74
CA GLY A 103 3.59 -1.40 -20.66
C GLY A 103 3.19 -0.95 -19.27
N LEU A 104 2.19 -0.07 -19.24
CA LEU A 104 1.61 0.53 -18.05
C LEU A 104 0.09 0.30 -18.06
N ASN A 105 -0.46 -0.13 -16.93
CA ASN A 105 -1.89 -0.36 -16.75
C ASN A 105 -2.50 0.68 -15.82
N PHE A 106 -3.59 1.30 -16.26
CA PHE A 106 -4.27 2.34 -15.51
C PHE A 106 -5.72 1.96 -15.27
N ALA A 107 -6.20 2.22 -14.06
CA ALA A 107 -7.61 2.11 -13.75
C ALA A 107 -8.04 3.14 -12.71
N PHE A 108 -9.35 3.39 -12.66
CA PHE A 108 -10.02 3.84 -11.45
C PHE A 108 -10.91 2.70 -10.95
N GLY A 109 -11.08 2.61 -9.63
CA GLY A 109 -11.66 1.41 -9.01
C GLY A 109 -12.60 1.69 -7.85
N MET A 110 -13.00 2.96 -7.61
CA MET A 110 -14.06 3.25 -6.65
C MET A 110 -15.43 3.11 -7.33
N GLY A 111 -16.49 2.94 -6.54
CA GLY A 111 -17.81 2.65 -7.09
C GLY A 111 -17.93 1.23 -7.62
N PHE A 112 -17.44 0.28 -6.82
CA PHE A 112 -17.42 -1.14 -7.14
C PHE A 112 -18.83 -1.74 -7.23
N ASP A 113 -19.83 -1.08 -6.66
CA ASP A 113 -21.25 -1.41 -6.81
C ASP A 113 -21.74 -1.36 -8.26
N ALA A 114 -21.10 -0.56 -9.12
CA ALA A 114 -21.43 -0.52 -10.54
C ALA A 114 -20.78 -1.66 -11.35
N TYR A 115 -19.68 -2.24 -10.88
CA TYR A 115 -18.89 -3.21 -11.62
C TYR A 115 -19.68 -4.46 -12.03
N HIS A 116 -19.67 -4.79 -13.33
CA HIS A 116 -20.48 -5.86 -13.96
C HIS A 116 -21.96 -5.86 -13.57
N THR A 117 -22.56 -4.67 -13.45
CA THR A 117 -23.99 -4.54 -13.13
C THR A 117 -24.70 -3.63 -14.13
N ALA A 118 -26.03 -3.69 -14.15
CA ALA A 118 -26.85 -2.86 -15.04
C ALA A 118 -26.79 -1.35 -14.72
N ILE A 119 -26.20 -0.96 -13.58
CA ILE A 119 -26.03 0.46 -13.23
C ILE A 119 -24.70 1.03 -13.73
N ASP A 120 -23.87 0.24 -14.41
CA ASP A 120 -22.69 0.73 -15.12
C ASP A 120 -23.14 1.46 -16.40
N THR A 121 -23.52 2.73 -16.23
CA THR A 121 -24.08 3.58 -17.28
C THR A 121 -23.33 4.91 -17.34
N PRO A 122 -23.35 5.63 -18.48
CA PRO A 122 -22.73 6.95 -18.59
C PRO A 122 -23.19 7.95 -17.53
N ASP A 123 -24.47 7.87 -17.11
CA ASP A 123 -25.04 8.75 -16.09
C ASP A 123 -24.44 8.51 -14.69
N ASN A 124 -23.93 7.31 -14.43
CA ASN A 124 -23.30 6.93 -13.15
C ASN A 124 -21.77 7.07 -13.17
N LEU A 125 -21.17 7.44 -14.31
CA LEU A 125 -19.73 7.66 -14.42
C LEU A 125 -19.36 9.05 -13.87
N ASP A 126 -18.41 9.10 -12.94
CA ASP A 126 -17.89 10.37 -12.44
C ASP A 126 -17.04 11.06 -13.52
N LEU A 127 -17.50 12.23 -13.97
CA LEU A 127 -16.84 12.99 -15.03
C LEU A 127 -15.42 13.44 -14.66
N SER A 128 -15.10 13.62 -13.37
CA SER A 128 -13.74 13.96 -12.93
C SER A 128 -12.80 12.78 -13.12
N SER A 129 -13.28 11.57 -12.87
CA SER A 129 -12.56 10.31 -13.05
C SER A 129 -12.29 10.07 -14.53
N LEU A 130 -13.31 10.23 -15.39
CA LEU A 130 -13.17 10.19 -16.85
C LEU A 130 -12.14 11.21 -17.36
N GLN A 131 -12.24 12.46 -16.89
CA GLN A 131 -11.31 13.53 -17.29
C GLN A 131 -9.87 13.23 -16.83
N HIS A 132 -9.67 12.72 -15.62
CA HIS A 132 -8.36 12.35 -15.11
C HIS A 132 -7.74 11.20 -15.92
N HIS A 133 -8.54 10.19 -16.24
CA HIS A 133 -8.13 9.04 -17.07
C HIS A 133 -7.74 9.49 -18.50
N GLY A 134 -8.56 10.33 -19.12
CA GLY A 134 -8.26 10.93 -20.42
C GLY A 134 -7.03 11.84 -20.40
N ASN A 135 -6.78 12.56 -19.30
CA ASN A 135 -5.57 13.36 -19.13
C ASN A 135 -4.30 12.49 -19.08
N TYR A 136 -4.35 11.32 -18.42
CA TYR A 136 -3.27 10.34 -18.47
C TYR A 136 -3.05 9.86 -19.90
N MET A 137 -4.10 9.38 -20.56
CA MET A 137 -4.03 8.90 -21.95
C MET A 137 -3.42 9.94 -22.89
N LEU A 138 -3.93 11.18 -22.87
CA LEU A 138 -3.43 12.24 -23.74
C LEU A 138 -1.98 12.64 -23.42
N SER A 139 -1.64 12.81 -22.14
CA SER A 139 -0.31 13.27 -21.75
C SER A 139 0.76 12.21 -22.00
N LEU A 140 0.47 10.95 -21.64
CA LEU A 140 1.39 9.84 -21.80
C LEU A 140 1.58 9.50 -23.28
N THR A 141 0.52 9.46 -24.10
CA THR A 141 0.65 9.24 -25.54
C THR A 141 1.50 10.33 -26.20
N LYS A 142 1.29 11.61 -25.85
CA LYS A 142 2.14 12.71 -26.35
C LYS A 142 3.60 12.58 -25.93
N HIS A 143 3.83 12.18 -24.68
CA HIS A 143 5.18 12.02 -24.13
C HIS A 143 5.92 10.86 -24.77
N PHE A 144 5.36 9.65 -24.70
CA PHE A 144 5.97 8.45 -25.27
C PHE A 144 6.03 8.48 -26.80
N GLY A 145 5.09 9.15 -27.48
CA GLY A 145 5.16 9.39 -28.92
C GLY A 145 6.36 10.23 -29.36
N GLN A 146 7.07 10.91 -28.44
CA GLN A 146 8.25 11.73 -28.73
C GLN A 146 9.57 11.12 -28.25
N LEU A 147 9.52 10.00 -27.52
CA LEU A 147 10.69 9.31 -26.97
C LEU A 147 11.20 8.21 -27.89
N GLU A 148 12.44 7.77 -27.71
CA GLU A 148 12.90 6.53 -28.35
C GLU A 148 12.54 5.33 -27.48
N LEU A 149 11.95 4.30 -28.09
CA LEU A 149 11.45 3.09 -27.40
C LEU A 149 12.44 1.91 -27.44
N SER A 150 13.72 2.16 -27.72
CA SER A 150 14.76 1.13 -27.86
C SER A 150 15.29 0.57 -26.53
N GLU A 151 15.43 1.41 -25.48
CA GLU A 151 15.99 1.02 -24.17
C GLU A 151 15.00 1.25 -23.01
N VAL A 152 13.87 0.58 -23.10
CA VAL A 152 12.74 0.73 -22.16
C VAL A 152 12.81 -0.18 -20.94
N ARG A 153 13.59 -1.26 -20.98
CA ARG A 153 13.78 -2.18 -19.84
C ARG A 153 14.98 -1.75 -19.02
N GLN A 154 14.73 -1.37 -17.76
CA GLN A 154 15.76 -0.98 -16.81
C GLN A 154 15.42 -1.50 -15.42
N GLU A 155 16.40 -1.52 -14.51
CA GLU A 155 16.21 -1.94 -13.12
C GLU A 155 14.88 -1.43 -12.53
N ASP A 156 14.11 -2.37 -11.97
CA ASP A 156 12.82 -2.08 -11.36
C ASP A 156 12.93 -1.01 -10.27
N ARG A 157 11.82 -0.31 -10.04
CA ARG A 157 11.77 0.80 -9.08
C ARG A 157 10.72 0.56 -8.02
N VAL A 158 11.06 1.00 -6.82
CA VAL A 158 10.08 1.22 -5.76
C VAL A 158 9.48 2.60 -5.97
N TYR A 159 8.15 2.72 -5.89
CA TYR A 159 7.46 3.99 -6.07
C TYR A 159 6.18 4.08 -5.24
N PHE A 160 5.93 5.27 -4.69
CA PHE A 160 4.75 5.53 -3.85
C PHE A 160 4.48 7.02 -3.72
N ASN A 161 3.21 7.38 -3.51
CA ASN A 161 2.81 8.73 -3.13
C ASN A 161 2.89 8.90 -1.60
N ILE A 162 3.27 10.10 -1.12
CA ILE A 162 3.17 10.47 0.31
C ILE A 162 2.05 11.50 0.54
N VAL A 163 2.25 12.73 0.04
CA VAL A 163 1.28 13.83 0.17
C VAL A 163 0.98 14.38 -1.21
N GLY A 164 -0.33 14.48 -1.51
CA GLY A 164 -0.80 14.91 -2.81
C GLY A 164 -0.25 14.02 -3.92
N TRP A 165 0.22 14.66 -4.99
CA TRP A 165 0.55 13.97 -6.24
C TRP A 165 2.05 13.72 -6.44
N LYS A 166 2.87 13.93 -5.41
CA LYS A 166 4.31 13.72 -5.52
C LYS A 166 4.62 12.23 -5.43
N LEU A 167 5.00 11.63 -6.56
CA LEU A 167 5.47 10.25 -6.62
C LEU A 167 6.97 10.20 -6.27
N ILE A 168 7.31 9.51 -5.19
CA ILE A 168 8.70 9.21 -4.84
C ILE A 168 9.08 7.93 -5.55
N THR A 169 10.29 7.88 -6.11
CA THR A 169 10.78 6.67 -6.77
C THR A 169 12.30 6.52 -6.65
N TYR A 170 12.77 5.29 -6.41
CA TYR A 170 14.18 4.92 -6.38
C TYR A 170 14.41 3.51 -6.94
N PRO A 171 15.63 3.18 -7.42
CA PRO A 171 15.96 1.83 -7.91
C PRO A 171 15.79 0.76 -6.84
N GLU A 172 15.35 -0.43 -7.22
CA GLU A 172 15.12 -1.55 -6.31
C GLU A 172 16.39 -1.99 -5.56
N SER A 173 17.57 -1.91 -6.17
CA SER A 173 18.87 -2.21 -5.55
C SER A 173 19.14 -1.41 -4.28
N TRP A 174 18.51 -0.24 -4.11
CA TRP A 174 18.66 0.57 -2.90
C TRP A 174 17.95 -0.05 -1.69
N VAL A 175 16.93 -0.88 -1.92
CA VAL A 175 16.13 -1.53 -0.86
C VAL A 175 17.02 -2.35 0.06
N PHE A 176 17.96 -3.12 -0.49
CA PHE A 176 18.90 -3.92 0.31
C PHE A 176 19.75 -3.04 1.23
N TRP A 177 20.29 -1.94 0.72
CA TRP A 177 21.12 -1.02 1.50
C TRP A 177 20.33 -0.31 2.59
N PHE A 178 19.08 0.06 2.33
CA PHE A 178 18.19 0.63 3.34
C PHE A 178 17.81 -0.38 4.43
N MET A 179 17.61 -1.66 4.07
CA MET A 179 17.39 -2.73 5.04
C MET A 179 18.62 -2.93 5.94
N VAL A 180 19.83 -2.97 5.36
CA VAL A 180 21.09 -3.06 6.13
C VAL A 180 21.24 -1.85 7.06
N LEU A 181 20.97 -0.64 6.58
CA LEU A 181 20.95 0.57 7.39
C LEU A 181 19.96 0.46 8.56
N GLY A 182 18.76 -0.06 8.32
CA GLY A 182 17.75 -0.32 9.34
C GLY A 182 18.20 -1.32 10.39
N ALA A 183 18.83 -2.43 9.98
CA ALA A 183 19.37 -3.43 10.89
C ALA A 183 20.52 -2.87 11.74
N LEU A 184 21.45 -2.12 11.15
CA LEU A 184 22.54 -1.47 11.87
C LEU A 184 22.02 -0.44 12.87
N LEU A 185 21.08 0.41 12.46
CA LEU A 185 20.46 1.40 13.34
C LEU A 185 19.69 0.73 14.47
N PHE A 186 18.99 -0.38 14.21
CA PHE A 186 18.33 -1.18 15.25
C PHE A 186 19.34 -1.69 16.27
N ALA A 187 20.45 -2.30 15.82
CA ALA A 187 21.51 -2.79 16.70
C ALA A 187 22.12 -1.68 17.56
N ILE A 188 22.42 -0.51 16.96
CA ILE A 188 22.92 0.68 17.67
C ILE A 188 21.89 1.15 18.71
N THR A 189 20.60 1.16 18.36
CA THR A 189 19.51 1.57 19.26
C THR A 189 19.41 0.64 20.46
N VAL A 190 19.48 -0.68 20.23
CA VAL A 190 19.48 -1.69 21.30
C VAL A 190 20.71 -1.50 22.19
N TRP A 191 21.90 -1.35 21.61
CA TRP A 191 23.13 -1.12 22.37
C TRP A 191 23.06 0.15 23.23
N ASN A 192 22.62 1.28 22.65
CA ASN A 192 22.44 2.55 23.35
C ASN A 192 21.43 2.42 24.50
N GLY A 193 20.29 1.77 24.25
CA GLY A 193 19.26 1.56 25.25
C GLY A 193 19.72 0.70 26.42
N LEU A 194 20.49 -0.36 26.14
CA LEU A 194 21.08 -1.23 27.16
C LEU A 194 22.16 -0.50 27.97
N ARG A 195 23.07 0.22 27.31
CA ARG A 195 24.13 1.01 27.96
C ARG A 195 23.56 2.06 28.91
N ARG A 196 22.45 2.70 28.53
CA ARG A 196 21.73 3.69 29.37
C ARG A 196 20.75 3.07 30.36
N ARG A 197 20.64 1.74 30.43
CA ARG A 197 19.71 0.99 31.29
C ARG A 197 18.23 1.40 31.11
N ARG A 198 17.87 1.87 29.92
CA ARG A 198 16.49 2.25 29.57
C ARG A 198 15.68 1.04 29.12
N ILE A 199 16.31 0.10 28.41
CA ILE A 199 15.72 -1.18 27.99
C ILE A 199 16.45 -2.36 28.62
N SER A 200 15.86 -3.55 28.55
CA SER A 200 16.50 -4.82 28.91
C SER A 200 16.16 -5.88 27.87
N LEU A 201 17.03 -6.89 27.68
CA LEU A 201 16.78 -7.96 26.69
C LEU A 201 15.48 -8.73 26.98
N LYS A 202 15.22 -9.05 28.25
CA LYS A 202 13.96 -9.66 28.69
C LYS A 202 12.76 -8.74 28.42
N GLY A 203 12.94 -7.43 28.62
CA GLY A 203 11.92 -6.43 28.35
C GLY A 203 11.60 -6.31 26.85
N LEU A 204 12.62 -6.29 26.00
CA LEU A 204 12.49 -6.28 24.54
C LEU A 204 11.74 -7.53 24.05
N ALA A 205 12.13 -8.72 24.52
CA ALA A 205 11.43 -9.96 24.21
C ALA A 205 9.97 -9.92 24.67
N GLY A 206 9.71 -9.38 25.87
CA GLY A 206 8.36 -9.14 26.37
C GLY A 206 7.56 -8.17 25.50
N GLY A 207 8.17 -7.08 25.03
CA GLY A 207 7.53 -6.12 24.14
C GLY A 207 7.22 -6.67 22.75
N PHE A 208 8.12 -7.48 22.22
CA PHE A 208 7.90 -8.22 20.98
C PHE A 208 6.72 -9.18 21.12
N LEU A 209 6.67 -9.96 22.22
CA LEU A 209 5.56 -10.88 22.48
C LEU A 209 4.22 -10.13 22.67
N VAL A 210 4.21 -9.01 23.40
CA VAL A 210 3.01 -8.16 23.54
C VAL A 210 2.55 -7.64 22.17
N THR A 211 3.48 -7.25 21.31
CA THR A 211 3.16 -6.81 19.94
C THR A 211 2.47 -7.93 19.17
N LEU A 212 3.06 -9.13 19.11
CA LEU A 212 2.46 -10.27 18.41
C LEU A 212 1.07 -10.64 18.97
N LEU A 213 0.94 -10.72 20.29
CA LEU A 213 -0.33 -11.03 20.94
C LEU A 213 -1.40 -9.98 20.63
N SER A 214 -1.04 -8.70 20.60
CA SER A 214 -2.01 -7.64 20.28
C SER A 214 -2.58 -7.80 18.86
N LEU A 215 -1.75 -8.19 17.88
CA LEU A 215 -2.18 -8.39 16.49
C LEU A 215 -3.09 -9.61 16.37
N VAL A 216 -2.75 -10.70 17.06
CA VAL A 216 -3.57 -11.92 17.11
C VAL A 216 -4.91 -11.66 17.80
N ILE A 217 -4.93 -10.90 18.90
CA ILE A 217 -6.16 -10.53 19.62
C ILE A 217 -7.05 -9.66 18.73
N VAL A 218 -6.49 -8.64 18.06
CA VAL A 218 -7.24 -7.79 17.13
C VAL A 218 -7.82 -8.64 16.01
N PHE A 219 -7.00 -9.45 15.34
CA PHE A 219 -7.44 -10.34 14.27
C PHE A 219 -8.60 -11.23 14.72
N GLY A 220 -8.43 -11.94 15.85
CA GLY A 220 -9.41 -12.90 16.35
C GLY A 220 -10.73 -12.25 16.75
N ILE A 221 -10.68 -11.15 17.52
CA ILE A 221 -11.90 -10.45 17.95
C ILE A 221 -12.63 -9.85 16.76
N ILE A 222 -11.91 -9.18 15.84
CA ILE A 222 -12.54 -8.57 14.66
C ILE A 222 -13.13 -9.65 13.75
N ALA A 223 -12.44 -10.77 13.54
CA ALA A 223 -12.96 -11.88 12.75
C ALA A 223 -14.27 -12.43 13.35
N ILE A 224 -14.31 -12.65 14.67
CA ILE A 224 -15.53 -13.12 15.36
C ILE A 224 -16.66 -12.09 15.22
N VAL A 225 -16.37 -10.81 15.46
CA VAL A 225 -17.37 -9.73 15.32
C VAL A 225 -17.91 -9.67 13.89
N TRP A 226 -17.02 -9.84 12.90
CA TRP A 226 -17.40 -9.84 11.50
C TRP A 226 -18.30 -11.03 11.13
N GLU A 227 -18.00 -12.24 11.61
CA GLU A 227 -18.87 -13.41 11.41
C GLU A 227 -20.24 -13.21 12.08
N ILE A 228 -20.30 -12.57 13.24
CA ILE A 228 -21.57 -12.22 13.89
C ILE A 228 -22.36 -11.24 13.02
N VAL A 229 -21.72 -10.19 12.47
CA VAL A 229 -22.37 -9.25 11.56
C VAL A 229 -22.90 -9.98 10.32
N ARG A 230 -22.07 -10.82 9.69
CA ARG A 230 -22.46 -11.61 8.52
C ARG A 230 -23.66 -12.51 8.81
N ALA A 231 -23.69 -13.17 9.97
CA ALA A 231 -24.78 -14.09 10.35
C ALA A 231 -26.11 -13.39 10.68
N ASN A 232 -26.08 -12.11 11.06
CA ASN A 232 -27.26 -11.36 11.50
C ASN A 232 -27.81 -10.38 10.44
N VAL A 233 -27.20 -10.36 9.25
CA VAL A 233 -27.57 -9.47 8.15
C VAL A 233 -28.19 -10.28 7.01
N THR A 234 -29.22 -9.75 6.36
CA THR A 234 -29.79 -10.37 5.15
C THR A 234 -28.77 -10.40 4.01
N GLY A 235 -28.84 -11.42 3.15
CA GLY A 235 -27.88 -11.55 2.04
C GLY A 235 -27.82 -10.33 1.11
N SER A 236 -28.95 -9.67 0.86
CA SER A 236 -29.00 -8.43 0.06
C SER A 236 -28.26 -7.27 0.73
N TYR A 237 -28.47 -7.07 2.04
CA TYR A 237 -27.79 -6.00 2.77
C TYR A 237 -26.29 -6.32 2.97
N TYR A 238 -25.91 -7.59 3.10
CA TYR A 238 -24.49 -7.99 3.09
C TYR A 238 -23.80 -7.58 1.78
N GLN A 239 -24.45 -7.79 0.64
CA GLN A 239 -23.92 -7.33 -0.65
C GLN A 239 -23.79 -5.80 -0.70
N SER A 240 -24.73 -5.04 -0.13
CA SER A 240 -24.60 -3.59 0.01
C SER A 240 -23.39 -3.21 0.86
N ILE A 241 -23.15 -3.88 2.01
CA ILE A 241 -21.95 -3.60 2.84
C ILE A 241 -20.65 -3.87 2.06
N MET A 242 -20.63 -4.87 1.17
CA MET A 242 -19.43 -5.25 0.43
C MET A 242 -19.14 -4.32 -0.75
N LYS A 243 -20.20 -3.93 -1.48
CA LYS A 243 -20.08 -3.26 -2.77
C LYS A 243 -20.30 -1.76 -2.70
N ASP A 244 -21.24 -1.32 -1.86
CA ASP A 244 -21.53 0.09 -1.67
C ASP A 244 -20.56 0.68 -0.62
N PHE A 245 -19.65 1.53 -1.10
CA PHE A 245 -18.68 2.21 -0.26
C PHE A 245 -19.36 3.08 0.82
N ASP A 246 -20.51 3.68 0.53
CA ASP A 246 -21.21 4.55 1.49
C ASP A 246 -21.81 3.80 2.66
N VAL A 247 -22.17 2.52 2.46
CA VAL A 247 -22.57 1.63 3.55
C VAL A 247 -21.33 1.03 4.23
N GLY A 248 -20.41 0.47 3.45
CA GLY A 248 -19.20 -0.20 3.93
C GLY A 248 -18.31 0.70 4.80
N LYS A 249 -18.22 2.01 4.51
CA LYS A 249 -17.41 2.95 5.29
C LYS A 249 -17.80 3.01 6.76
N PHE A 250 -19.09 2.90 7.10
CA PHE A 250 -19.53 2.96 8.50
C PHE A 250 -19.10 1.71 9.27
N TYR A 251 -19.18 0.54 8.64
CA TYR A 251 -18.67 -0.71 9.21
C TYR A 251 -17.16 -0.65 9.38
N PHE A 252 -16.43 -0.17 8.36
CA PHE A 252 -14.99 0.02 8.44
C PHE A 252 -14.59 0.95 9.60
N ILE A 253 -15.24 2.10 9.75
CA ILE A 253 -14.99 3.03 10.87
C ILE A 253 -15.32 2.38 12.22
N GLY A 254 -16.44 1.65 12.33
CA GLY A 254 -16.81 0.94 13.54
C GLY A 254 -15.77 -0.11 13.96
N LEU A 255 -15.29 -0.91 13.00
CA LEU A 255 -14.23 -1.89 13.22
C LEU A 255 -12.90 -1.23 13.58
N LEU A 256 -12.56 -0.09 12.96
CA LEU A 256 -11.37 0.68 13.27
C LEU A 256 -11.40 1.21 14.71
N LEU A 257 -12.54 1.76 15.14
CA LEU A 257 -12.73 2.23 16.53
C LEU A 257 -12.65 1.08 17.53
N LEU A 258 -13.27 -0.06 17.23
CA LEU A 258 -13.19 -1.26 18.06
C LEU A 258 -11.74 -1.75 18.18
N MET A 259 -11.00 -1.81 17.07
CA MET A 259 -9.58 -2.15 17.06
C MET A 259 -8.76 -1.20 17.95
N LEU A 260 -9.00 0.11 17.86
CA LEU A 260 -8.32 1.10 18.70
C LEU A 260 -8.62 0.90 20.19
N ILE A 261 -9.86 0.59 20.57
CA ILE A 261 -10.25 0.30 21.96
C ILE A 261 -9.54 -0.95 22.47
N ILE A 262 -9.49 -2.02 21.67
CA ILE A 262 -8.81 -3.28 22.01
C ILE A 262 -7.32 -3.03 22.26
N ILE A 263 -6.64 -2.37 21.32
CA ILE A 263 -5.20 -2.07 21.43
C ILE A 263 -4.93 -1.16 22.62
N TRP A 264 -5.70 -0.07 22.75
CA TRP A 264 -5.52 0.87 23.84
C TRP A 264 -5.66 0.18 25.20
N GLY A 265 -6.72 -0.62 25.39
CA GLY A 265 -6.96 -1.36 26.62
C GLY A 265 -5.86 -2.38 26.92
N PHE A 266 -5.47 -3.17 25.92
CA PHE A 266 -4.45 -4.21 26.05
C PHE A 266 -3.07 -3.63 26.35
N ILE A 267 -2.60 -2.64 25.57
CA ILE A 267 -1.30 -2.00 25.77
C ILE A 267 -1.25 -1.25 27.09
N ARG A 268 -2.33 -0.57 27.47
CA ARG A 268 -2.43 0.10 28.78
C ARG A 268 -2.32 -0.90 29.94
N TRP A 269 -2.88 -2.09 29.81
CA TRP A 269 -2.75 -3.15 30.80
C TRP A 269 -1.34 -3.74 30.84
N CYS A 270 -0.76 -4.12 29.69
CA CYS A 270 0.59 -4.65 29.58
C CYS A 270 1.67 -3.67 30.04
N SER A 271 1.45 -2.36 29.86
CA SER A 271 2.38 -1.31 30.30
C SER A 271 2.59 -1.25 31.83
N ARG A 272 1.78 -1.98 32.61
CA ARG A 272 1.99 -2.18 34.05
C ARG A 272 3.16 -3.11 34.36
N TYR A 273 3.47 -4.02 33.42
CA TYR A 273 4.48 -5.06 33.58
C TYR A 273 5.71 -4.82 32.69
N VAL A 274 5.52 -4.17 31.53
CA VAL A 274 6.59 -3.88 30.57
C VAL A 274 6.72 -2.38 30.39
N ARG A 275 7.96 -1.86 30.51
CA ARG A 275 8.26 -0.44 30.25
C ARG A 275 7.90 -0.03 28.82
N ALA A 276 7.47 1.20 28.63
CA ALA A 276 7.04 1.71 27.33
C ALA A 276 8.17 1.67 26.27
N GLU A 277 9.41 1.95 26.66
CA GLU A 277 10.58 1.84 25.77
C GLU A 277 10.84 0.39 25.31
N ASN A 278 10.60 -0.58 26.20
CA ASN A 278 10.71 -2.01 25.90
C ASN A 278 9.59 -2.48 24.95
N LEU A 279 8.35 -1.98 25.15
CA LEU A 279 7.25 -2.20 24.22
C LEU A 279 7.59 -1.65 22.83
N TRP A 280 8.08 -0.41 22.77
CA TRP A 280 8.37 0.25 21.49
C TRP A 280 9.50 -0.44 20.72
N ILE A 281 10.65 -0.72 21.35
CA ILE A 281 11.75 -1.45 20.68
C ILE A 281 11.33 -2.88 20.30
N GLY A 282 10.51 -3.53 21.12
CA GLY A 282 9.94 -4.84 20.83
C GLY A 282 9.04 -4.81 19.60
N SER A 283 8.19 -3.79 19.45
CA SER A 283 7.42 -3.58 18.22
C SER A 283 8.35 -3.34 17.04
N LEU A 284 9.36 -2.47 17.18
CA LEU A 284 10.32 -2.18 16.10
C LEU A 284 11.14 -3.40 15.66
N LEU A 285 11.30 -4.41 16.52
CA LEU A 285 11.85 -5.70 16.10
C LEU A 285 10.95 -6.40 15.07
N LEU A 286 9.63 -6.40 15.29
CA LEU A 286 8.69 -6.92 14.30
C LEU A 286 8.76 -6.13 12.98
N TRP A 287 8.85 -4.81 13.05
CA TRP A 287 9.05 -3.96 11.87
C TRP A 287 10.35 -4.27 11.12
N LEU A 288 11.45 -4.54 11.84
CA LEU A 288 12.70 -4.99 11.23
C LEU A 288 12.54 -6.35 10.53
N LEU A 289 11.87 -7.31 11.18
CA LEU A 289 11.62 -8.63 10.57
C LEU A 289 10.75 -8.51 9.31
N LEU A 290 9.71 -7.68 9.33
CA LEU A 290 8.86 -7.40 8.17
C LEU A 290 9.62 -6.63 7.08
N CYS A 291 10.49 -5.71 7.45
CA CYS A 291 11.40 -5.01 6.53
C CYS A 291 12.33 -6.01 5.83
N VAL A 292 12.94 -6.95 6.56
CA VAL A 292 13.78 -8.01 5.97
C VAL A 292 12.95 -8.90 5.05
N ALA A 293 11.79 -9.39 5.51
CA ALA A 293 10.92 -10.25 4.72
C ALA A 293 10.47 -9.57 3.42
N THR A 294 10.00 -8.33 3.50
CA THR A 294 9.57 -7.59 2.30
C THR A 294 10.74 -7.23 1.39
N THR A 295 11.93 -6.95 1.92
CA THR A 295 13.12 -6.76 1.07
C THR A 295 13.45 -7.99 0.24
N LEU A 296 13.25 -9.20 0.79
CA LEU A 296 13.61 -10.45 0.11
C LEU A 296 12.51 -10.99 -0.82
N TYR A 297 11.24 -10.82 -0.45
CA TYR A 297 10.12 -11.44 -1.15
C TYR A 297 9.18 -10.45 -1.86
N LEU A 298 9.19 -9.17 -1.45
CA LEU A 298 8.24 -8.15 -1.93
C LEU A 298 8.90 -6.76 -2.00
N PRO A 299 9.97 -6.58 -2.78
CA PRO A 299 10.81 -5.39 -2.73
C PRO A 299 10.05 -4.09 -3.04
N GLY A 300 9.03 -4.14 -3.91
CA GLY A 300 8.14 -3.01 -4.21
C GLY A 300 7.25 -2.59 -3.03
N GLY A 301 7.05 -3.44 -2.02
CA GLY A 301 6.35 -3.12 -0.77
C GLY A 301 7.24 -2.75 0.41
N SER A 302 8.56 -2.89 0.27
CA SER A 302 9.53 -2.68 1.36
C SER A 302 9.49 -1.28 1.98
N TYR A 303 9.12 -0.25 1.20
CA TYR A 303 9.06 1.15 1.65
C TYR A 303 8.08 1.36 2.81
N LEU A 304 7.02 0.54 2.91
CA LEU A 304 6.06 0.60 4.01
C LEU A 304 6.72 0.26 5.35
N PHE A 305 7.79 -0.54 5.35
CA PHE A 305 8.46 -0.98 6.56
C PHE A 305 9.77 -0.25 6.81
N ILE A 306 10.54 0.02 5.75
CA ILE A 306 11.84 0.70 5.81
C ILE A 306 11.72 2.10 6.43
N TRP A 307 10.91 2.97 5.84
CA TRP A 307 10.86 4.38 6.26
C TRP A 307 10.30 4.54 7.67
N PRO A 308 9.20 3.86 8.06
CA PRO A 308 8.69 3.99 9.42
C PRO A 308 9.64 3.39 10.46
N LEU A 309 10.35 2.30 10.14
CA LEU A 309 11.36 1.71 11.02
C LEU A 309 12.51 2.69 11.25
N LEU A 310 13.14 3.20 10.19
CA LEU A 310 14.28 4.12 10.30
C LEU A 310 13.93 5.36 11.12
N ILE A 311 12.79 5.98 10.82
CA ILE A 311 12.33 7.20 11.48
C ILE A 311 11.96 6.91 12.95
N SER A 312 11.28 5.80 13.23
CA SER A 312 10.93 5.44 14.62
C SER A 312 12.15 5.08 15.46
N LEU A 313 13.18 4.45 14.87
CA LEU A 313 14.44 4.18 15.57
C LEU A 313 15.18 5.46 15.95
N ILE A 314 15.17 6.48 15.07
CA ILE A 314 15.68 7.81 15.40
C ILE A 314 14.89 8.39 16.58
N GLY A 315 13.55 8.35 16.52
CA GLY A 315 12.68 8.82 17.59
C GLY A 315 12.94 8.13 18.93
N LEU A 316 13.19 6.82 18.92
CA LEU A 316 13.52 6.06 20.12
C LEU A 316 14.90 6.40 20.70
N ASN A 317 15.92 6.67 19.87
CA ASN A 317 17.21 7.15 20.37
C ASN A 317 17.10 8.55 21.00
N VAL A 318 16.29 9.43 20.41
CA VAL A 318 16.00 10.75 20.99
C VAL A 318 15.30 10.59 22.35
N SER A 319 14.33 9.68 22.47
CA SER A 319 13.60 9.45 23.72
C SER A 319 14.51 8.97 24.87
N TYR A 320 15.60 8.25 24.58
CA TYR A 320 16.59 7.87 25.58
C TYR A 320 17.36 9.03 26.20
N SER A 321 17.29 10.23 25.61
CA SER A 321 17.92 11.45 26.14
C SER A 321 16.92 12.39 26.83
N MET A 322 15.63 12.08 26.81
CA MET A 322 14.57 12.93 27.36
C MET A 322 14.10 12.44 28.74
N ARG A 323 13.57 13.37 29.53
CA ARG A 323 12.89 13.05 30.80
C ARG A 323 11.61 12.24 30.54
N GLU A 324 11.27 11.37 31.49
CA GLU A 324 10.06 10.54 31.41
C GLU A 324 8.79 11.41 31.28
N GLY A 325 7.97 11.11 30.26
CA GLY A 325 6.70 11.81 30.00
C GLY A 325 6.70 12.82 28.83
N ALA A 326 7.84 13.46 28.51
CA ALA A 326 7.93 14.38 27.36
C ALA A 326 8.07 13.63 26.02
N TRP A 327 8.56 12.39 26.05
CA TRP A 327 8.89 11.62 24.86
C TRP A 327 7.70 10.86 24.24
N SER A 328 6.56 10.73 24.92
CA SER A 328 5.39 10.05 24.33
C SER A 328 4.86 10.79 23.09
N TRP A 329 4.95 12.13 23.09
CA TRP A 329 4.61 12.92 21.90
C TRP A 329 5.67 12.82 20.79
N VAL A 330 6.92 12.50 21.16
CA VAL A 330 7.98 12.21 20.19
C VAL A 330 7.63 10.94 19.41
N SER A 331 7.11 9.89 20.05
CA SER A 331 6.68 8.70 19.27
C SER A 331 5.56 9.02 18.29
N ALA A 332 4.63 9.94 18.63
CA ALA A 332 3.59 10.38 17.70
C ALA A 332 4.17 11.09 16.47
N LEU A 333 5.11 12.02 16.69
CA LEU A 333 5.78 12.74 15.62
C LEU A 333 6.54 11.80 14.68
N PHE A 334 7.35 10.89 15.24
CA PHE A 334 8.15 9.95 14.45
C PHE A 334 7.33 8.81 13.83
N ALA A 335 6.12 8.53 14.32
CA ALA A 335 5.17 7.61 13.69
C ALA A 335 4.42 8.23 12.49
N THR A 336 4.40 9.56 12.38
CA THR A 336 3.60 10.28 11.37
C THR A 336 3.89 9.80 9.94
N PRO A 337 5.16 9.65 9.50
CA PRO A 337 5.46 9.13 8.16
C PRO A 337 4.94 7.71 7.93
N GLY A 338 4.95 6.85 8.95
CA GLY A 338 4.37 5.51 8.84
C GLY A 338 2.87 5.52 8.65
N ILE A 339 2.15 6.34 9.43
CA ILE A 339 0.71 6.49 9.29
C ILE A 339 0.35 7.04 7.90
N MET A 340 1.12 8.02 7.39
CA MET A 340 0.92 8.59 6.06
C MET A 340 1.14 7.58 4.93
N LEU A 341 2.12 6.67 5.07
CA LEU A 341 2.38 5.64 4.07
C LEU A 341 1.35 4.50 4.08
N PHE A 342 0.88 4.10 5.27
CA PHE A 342 -0.12 3.04 5.40
C PHE A 342 -1.53 3.51 5.02
N SER A 343 -1.88 4.77 5.28
CA SER A 343 -3.23 5.30 5.04
C SER A 343 -3.76 5.07 3.61
N PRO A 344 -3.04 5.43 2.52
CA PRO A 344 -3.53 5.19 1.17
C PRO A 344 -3.60 3.71 0.83
N ILE A 345 -2.70 2.87 1.35
CA ILE A 345 -2.72 1.43 1.10
C ILE A 345 -3.90 0.76 1.80
N ILE A 346 -4.17 1.10 3.06
CA ILE A 346 -5.35 0.62 3.80
C ILE A 346 -6.63 1.02 3.06
N TYR A 347 -6.69 2.27 2.57
CA TYR A 347 -7.82 2.77 1.82
C TYR A 347 -8.01 2.02 0.50
N LEU A 348 -6.96 1.86 -0.31
CA LEU A 348 -7.02 1.11 -1.57
C LEU A 348 -7.41 -0.35 -1.35
N VAL A 349 -6.80 -1.03 -0.36
CA VAL A 349 -7.16 -2.42 -0.02
C VAL A 349 -8.61 -2.51 0.43
N SER A 350 -9.10 -1.56 1.23
CA SER A 350 -10.51 -1.55 1.67
C SER A 350 -11.50 -1.44 0.51
N ILE A 351 -11.13 -0.70 -0.55
CA ILE A 351 -11.93 -0.57 -1.77
C ILE A 351 -11.81 -1.82 -2.64
N MET A 352 -10.61 -2.35 -2.84
CA MET A 352 -10.35 -3.41 -3.83
C MET A 352 -10.64 -4.82 -3.33
N MET A 353 -10.53 -5.06 -2.01
CA MET A 353 -10.66 -6.40 -1.39
C MET A 353 -11.89 -6.54 -0.49
N THR A 354 -12.70 -5.47 -0.34
CA THR A 354 -13.92 -5.42 0.49
C THR A 354 -13.68 -5.76 1.97
N LEU A 355 -14.75 -5.76 2.78
CA LEU A 355 -14.68 -6.11 4.20
C LEU A 355 -14.70 -7.63 4.46
N GLU A 356 -14.68 -8.48 3.43
CA GLU A 356 -14.51 -9.93 3.64
C GLU A 356 -13.22 -10.27 4.39
N LEU A 357 -12.18 -9.46 4.18
CA LEU A 357 -10.90 -9.56 4.89
C LEU A 357 -10.81 -8.60 6.09
N ALA A 358 -11.92 -8.30 6.76
CA ALA A 358 -11.96 -7.39 7.90
C ALA A 358 -10.92 -7.70 8.99
N GLY A 359 -10.76 -8.98 9.36
CA GLY A 359 -9.77 -9.44 10.34
C GLY A 359 -8.33 -9.10 9.94
N PRO A 360 -7.82 -9.60 8.80
CA PRO A 360 -6.51 -9.23 8.27
C PRO A 360 -6.32 -7.71 8.12
N LEU A 361 -7.30 -7.01 7.57
CA LEU A 361 -7.24 -5.56 7.34
C LEU A 361 -7.07 -4.79 8.66
N MET A 362 -7.84 -5.13 9.69
CA MET A 362 -7.70 -4.51 11.01
C MET A 362 -6.39 -4.89 11.70
N ALA A 363 -5.84 -6.09 11.45
CA ALA A 363 -4.51 -6.46 11.95
C ALA A 363 -3.39 -5.62 11.30
N VAL A 364 -3.52 -5.27 10.02
CA VAL A 364 -2.60 -4.33 9.34
C VAL A 364 -2.75 -2.91 9.90
N CYS A 365 -3.97 -2.44 10.14
CA CYS A 365 -4.21 -1.16 10.83
C CYS A 365 -3.61 -1.16 12.25
N ALA A 366 -3.76 -2.27 12.98
CA ALA A 366 -3.19 -2.47 14.31
C ALA A 366 -1.67 -2.44 14.30
N LEU A 367 -1.05 -3.05 13.29
CA LEU A 367 0.39 -3.01 13.08
C LEU A 367 0.88 -1.56 12.92
N ALA A 368 0.21 -0.73 12.10
CA ALA A 368 0.55 0.69 12.00
C ALA A 368 0.43 1.43 13.35
N CYS A 369 -0.56 1.07 14.18
CA CYS A 369 -0.72 1.63 15.53
C CYS A 369 0.41 1.23 16.51
N THR A 370 1.19 0.19 16.21
CA THR A 370 2.35 -0.20 17.05
C THR A 370 3.41 0.89 17.14
N LEU A 371 3.52 1.74 16.11
CA LEU A 371 4.46 2.87 16.08
C LEU A 371 4.16 3.91 17.17
N ILE A 372 2.92 3.95 17.67
CA ILE A 372 2.45 4.89 18.69
C ILE A 372 2.10 4.24 20.03
N TYR A 373 2.47 2.98 20.27
CA TYR A 373 2.27 2.31 21.56
C TYR A 373 2.67 3.10 22.80
N PRO A 374 3.75 3.90 22.79
CA PRO A 374 4.08 4.74 23.94
C PRO A 374 2.98 5.71 24.36
N LEU A 375 2.12 6.16 23.45
CA LEU A 375 0.96 7.02 23.78
C LEU A 375 -0.10 6.28 24.61
N PHE A 376 -0.24 4.96 24.42
CA PHE A 376 -1.24 4.14 25.10
C PHE A 376 -0.75 3.64 26.46
N CYS A 377 0.56 3.70 26.71
CA CYS A 377 1.17 3.31 27.97
C CYS A 377 0.71 4.20 29.13
N ARG A 378 0.59 3.61 30.32
CA ARG A 378 0.30 4.39 31.53
C ARG A 378 1.51 5.28 31.87
N LYS A 379 1.29 6.57 32.12
CA LYS A 379 2.35 7.45 32.65
C LYS A 379 2.76 6.96 34.05
N PRO A 380 4.06 6.88 34.38
CA PRO A 380 4.47 6.58 35.74
C PRO A 380 3.87 7.63 36.68
N ILE A 381 3.24 7.17 37.76
CA ILE A 381 2.80 8.07 38.84
C ILE A 381 4.10 8.61 39.45
N ALA A 382 4.29 9.93 39.38
CA ALA A 382 5.37 10.58 40.13
C ALA A 382 5.20 10.20 41.59
N ARG A 383 6.10 9.38 42.13
CA ARG A 383 6.23 9.22 43.58
C ARG A 383 6.80 10.56 44.06
N GLY A 384 5.93 11.38 44.64
CA GLY A 384 6.30 12.60 45.34
C GLY A 384 7.10 12.30 46.60
#